data_AF-A0A2E5E3Q7-F1
#
_entry.id   AF-A0A2E5E3Q7-F1
#
_cell.length_a   1.000
_cell.length_b   1.000
_cell.length_c   1.000
_cell.angle_alpha   90.00
_cell.angle_beta   90.00
_cell.angle_gamma   90.00
#
_symmetry.space_group_name_H-M   'P 1'
#
loop_
_entity.id
_entity.type
_entity.pdbx_description
1 polymer ?
#
loop_
_entity_poly.entity_id
_entity_poly.type
_entity_poly.pdbx_seq_one_letter_code
_entity_poly.pdbx_strand_id
1 'polypeptide(L)'
;MEQIQNQKQQLQDMMEQMKQNEDQLTDQQKQQMEQIQNAIDQLEELEKQLQEQMEESTDSEEAPEEQQEEESRQDQLDELKEQLEELRSQEQQVEEMLQQLPPEDSRTPEQQKQAEQLEDMLERLDQIEEELLEKMNELMGQDGNEESSESEDNAQEAQIDSADEGMTREEAKRLLQRVRDREKARREAREEAASRGPASTGKDW
;
A
#
# COMPACT_ATOMS: atom_id res chain seq x y z
N MET A 1 -14.67 -18.55 53.84
CA MET A 1 -13.69 -19.48 53.23
C MET A 1 -14.20 -19.97 51.90
N GLU A 2 -15.32 -20.69 51.85
CA GLU A 2 -15.90 -21.26 50.63
C GLU A 2 -16.29 -20.20 49.56
N GLN A 3 -16.86 -19.06 49.98
CA GLN A 3 -17.20 -17.95 49.06
C GLN A 3 -15.98 -17.31 48.38
N ILE A 4 -14.85 -17.21 49.09
CA ILE A 4 -13.59 -16.67 48.54
C ILE A 4 -12.96 -17.67 47.58
N GLN A 5 -13.06 -18.97 47.87
CA GLN A 5 -12.60 -20.03 46.96
C GLN A 5 -13.43 -20.04 45.67
N ASN A 6 -14.74 -19.85 45.75
CA ASN A 6 -15.61 -19.79 44.58
C ASN A 6 -15.32 -18.55 43.71
N GLN A 7 -15.13 -17.38 44.33
CA GLN A 7 -14.73 -16.17 43.61
C GLN A 7 -13.35 -16.31 42.94
N LYS A 8 -12.40 -16.98 43.62
CA LYS A 8 -11.08 -17.27 43.03
C LYS A 8 -11.20 -18.16 41.81
N GLN A 9 -12.02 -19.22 41.88
CA GLN A 9 -12.23 -20.13 40.75
C GLN A 9 -12.83 -19.39 39.55
N GLN A 10 -13.86 -18.57 39.78
CA GLN A 10 -14.49 -17.79 38.70
C GLN A 10 -13.51 -16.82 38.01
N LEU A 11 -12.61 -16.19 38.76
CA LEU A 11 -11.58 -15.31 38.19
C LEU A 11 -10.53 -16.09 37.39
N GLN A 12 -10.18 -17.30 37.81
CA GLN A 12 -9.27 -18.17 37.07
C GLN A 12 -9.90 -18.62 35.76
N ASP A 13 -11.15 -19.07 35.79
CA ASP A 13 -11.89 -19.48 34.59
C ASP A 13 -12.03 -18.31 33.59
N MET A 14 -12.30 -17.10 34.09
CA MET A 14 -12.40 -15.90 33.26
C MET A 14 -11.03 -15.51 32.66
N MET A 15 -9.95 -15.65 33.41
CA MET A 15 -8.58 -15.40 32.92
C MET A 15 -8.18 -16.40 31.85
N GLU A 16 -8.54 -17.68 32.03
CA GLU A 16 -8.31 -18.73 31.03
C GLU A 16 -9.12 -18.48 29.76
N GLN A 17 -10.36 -18.04 29.88
CA GLN A 17 -11.20 -17.64 28.74
C GLN A 17 -10.64 -16.41 28.00
N MET A 18 -10.18 -15.39 28.74
CA MET A 18 -9.54 -14.22 28.12
C MET A 18 -8.28 -14.61 27.34
N LYS A 19 -7.47 -15.50 27.91
CA LYS A 19 -6.27 -16.01 27.24
C LYS A 19 -6.61 -16.78 25.97
N GLN A 20 -7.62 -17.65 25.99
CA GLN A 20 -8.06 -18.37 24.79
C GLN A 20 -8.54 -17.43 23.69
N ASN A 21 -9.26 -16.36 24.05
CA ASN A 21 -9.70 -15.36 23.09
C ASN A 21 -8.50 -14.58 22.50
N GLU A 22 -7.50 -14.27 23.31
CA GLU A 22 -6.26 -13.62 22.88
C GLU A 22 -5.48 -14.51 21.89
N ASP A 23 -5.33 -15.80 22.20
CA ASP A 23 -4.69 -16.77 21.31
C ASP A 23 -5.42 -16.86 19.96
N GLN A 24 -6.76 -16.94 19.96
CA GLN A 24 -7.56 -16.98 18.74
C GLN A 24 -7.46 -15.71 17.90
N LEU A 25 -7.48 -14.54 18.55
CA LEU A 25 -7.33 -13.26 17.87
C LEU A 25 -5.94 -13.16 17.21
N THR A 26 -4.91 -13.61 17.90
CA THR A 26 -3.54 -13.66 17.41
C THR A 26 -3.43 -14.57 16.18
N ASP A 27 -4.02 -15.77 16.23
CA ASP A 27 -4.04 -16.71 15.11
C ASP A 27 -4.76 -16.11 13.88
N GLN A 28 -5.90 -15.45 14.09
CA GLN A 28 -6.65 -14.79 13.02
C GLN A 28 -5.84 -13.67 12.36
N GLN A 29 -5.18 -12.83 13.17
CA GLN A 29 -4.32 -11.76 12.65
C GLN A 29 -3.14 -12.32 11.87
N LYS A 30 -2.56 -13.45 12.31
CA LYS A 30 -1.47 -14.12 11.62
C LYS A 30 -1.91 -14.65 10.25
N GLN A 31 -3.12 -15.20 10.16
CA GLN A 31 -3.70 -15.63 8.88
C GLN A 31 -3.95 -14.47 7.92
N GLN A 32 -4.45 -13.33 8.42
CA GLN A 32 -4.64 -12.13 7.61
C GLN A 32 -3.31 -11.59 7.07
N MET A 33 -2.28 -11.56 7.91
CA MET A 33 -0.93 -11.16 7.49
C MET A 33 -0.38 -12.09 6.40
N GLU A 34 -0.56 -13.41 6.52
CA GLU A 34 -0.14 -14.37 5.50
C GLU A 34 -0.91 -14.20 4.17
N GLN A 35 -2.20 -13.88 4.24
CA GLN A 35 -3.02 -13.58 3.06
C GLN A 35 -2.53 -12.33 2.33
N ILE A 36 -2.25 -11.26 3.07
CA ILE A 36 -1.74 -10.02 2.48
C ILE A 36 -0.34 -10.21 1.92
N GLN A 37 0.53 -10.94 2.60
CA GLN A 37 1.86 -11.23 2.05
C GLN A 37 1.78 -11.99 0.71
N ASN A 38 0.89 -12.98 0.62
CA ASN A 38 0.68 -13.71 -0.63
C ASN A 38 0.10 -12.80 -1.73
N ALA A 39 -0.77 -11.86 -1.37
CA ALA A 39 -1.34 -10.91 -2.32
C ALA A 39 -0.28 -9.90 -2.81
N ILE A 40 0.63 -9.45 -1.94
CA ILE A 40 1.81 -8.66 -2.31
C ILE A 40 2.69 -9.46 -3.28
N ASP A 41 3.01 -10.72 -2.97
CA ASP A 41 3.87 -11.54 -3.83
C ASP A 41 3.22 -11.80 -5.22
N GLN A 42 1.89 -11.86 -5.29
CA GLN A 42 1.16 -11.96 -6.56
C GLN A 42 1.20 -10.66 -7.37
N LEU A 43 1.03 -9.51 -6.71
CA LEU A 43 1.12 -8.20 -7.35
C LEU A 43 2.52 -7.98 -7.95
N GLU A 44 3.59 -8.34 -7.25
CA GLU A 44 4.96 -8.25 -7.80
C GLU A 44 5.18 -9.14 -9.03
N GLU A 45 4.64 -10.36 -9.03
CA GLU A 45 4.76 -11.25 -10.18
C GLU A 45 3.99 -10.71 -11.40
N LEU A 46 2.81 -10.11 -11.18
CA LEU A 46 2.04 -9.45 -12.23
C LEU A 46 2.77 -8.20 -12.76
N GLU A 47 3.33 -7.39 -11.87
CA GLU A 47 4.09 -6.19 -12.18
C GLU A 47 5.34 -6.50 -13.03
N LYS A 48 5.99 -7.63 -12.75
CA LYS A 48 7.09 -8.18 -13.56
C LYS A 48 6.63 -8.68 -14.92
N GLN A 49 5.51 -9.39 -15.01
CA GLN A 49 4.96 -9.86 -16.29
C GLN A 49 4.59 -8.70 -17.20
N LEU A 50 4.02 -7.62 -16.65
CA LEU A 50 3.74 -6.39 -17.40
C LEU A 50 5.02 -5.71 -17.88
N GLN A 51 6.08 -5.69 -17.05
CA GLN A 51 7.36 -5.15 -17.47
C GLN A 51 7.96 -5.93 -18.64
N GLU A 52 7.95 -7.27 -18.58
CA GLU A 52 8.44 -8.12 -19.67
C GLU A 52 7.66 -7.89 -20.98
N GLN A 53 6.32 -7.70 -20.90
CA GLN A 53 5.49 -7.39 -22.08
C GLN A 53 5.80 -6.01 -22.69
N MET A 54 6.08 -5.00 -21.86
CA MET A 54 6.48 -3.67 -22.35
C MET A 54 7.84 -3.72 -23.03
N GLU A 55 8.83 -4.42 -22.46
CA GLU A 55 10.15 -4.60 -23.06
C GLU A 55 10.06 -5.34 -24.40
N GLU A 56 9.24 -6.41 -24.49
CA GLU A 56 9.03 -7.18 -25.73
C GLU A 56 8.36 -6.36 -26.85
N SER A 57 7.51 -5.40 -26.49
CA SER A 57 6.85 -4.48 -27.43
C SER A 57 7.80 -3.40 -27.99
N THR A 58 8.91 -3.09 -27.30
CA THR A 58 9.89 -2.09 -27.75
C THR A 58 10.97 -2.63 -28.71
N ASP A 59 11.16 -3.95 -28.79
CA ASP A 59 12.20 -4.60 -29.62
C ASP A 59 11.66 -5.09 -30.99
N SER A 60 10.34 -5.11 -31.20
CA SER A 60 9.72 -5.49 -32.48
C SER A 60 9.55 -4.29 -33.43
N GLU A 61 10.67 -3.80 -33.98
CA GLU A 61 10.74 -2.75 -35.01
C GLU A 61 10.30 -3.26 -36.42
N GLU A 62 9.22 -4.04 -36.52
CA GLU A 62 8.52 -4.31 -37.78
C GLU A 62 7.11 -3.72 -37.71
N ALA A 63 6.97 -2.47 -38.18
CA ALA A 63 5.76 -1.68 -38.23
C ALA A 63 4.45 -2.49 -38.36
N PRO A 64 3.63 -2.57 -37.30
CA PRO A 64 2.23 -2.83 -37.41
C PRO A 64 1.44 -1.53 -37.27
N GLU A 65 0.16 -1.63 -37.57
CA GLU A 65 -0.81 -0.54 -37.64
C GLU A 65 -0.91 0.22 -36.31
N GLU A 66 -0.74 1.55 -36.32
CA GLU A 66 -0.84 2.46 -35.14
C GLU A 66 -2.09 2.19 -34.27
N GLN A 67 -3.16 1.63 -34.85
CA GLN A 67 -4.40 1.26 -34.16
C GLN A 67 -4.28 0.01 -33.27
N GLN A 68 -3.41 -0.96 -33.60
CA GLN A 68 -3.17 -2.14 -32.75
C GLN A 68 -2.27 -1.80 -31.55
N GLU A 69 -1.33 -0.88 -31.72
CA GLU A 69 -0.49 -0.38 -30.62
C GLU A 69 -1.30 0.42 -29.61
N GLU A 70 -2.25 1.24 -30.07
CA GLU A 70 -3.14 2.03 -29.21
C GLU A 70 -4.11 1.14 -28.39
N GLU A 71 -4.70 0.10 -29.01
CA GLU A 71 -5.58 -0.85 -28.32
C GLU A 71 -4.80 -1.67 -27.27
N SER A 72 -3.58 -2.12 -27.60
CA SER A 72 -2.69 -2.82 -26.67
C SER A 72 -2.26 -1.95 -25.48
N ARG A 73 -1.97 -0.66 -25.70
CA ARG A 73 -1.64 0.28 -24.61
C ARG A 73 -2.82 0.57 -23.70
N GLN A 74 -4.02 0.67 -24.27
CA GLN A 74 -5.24 0.91 -23.49
C GLN A 74 -5.53 -0.29 -22.57
N ASP A 75 -5.40 -1.51 -23.09
CA ASP A 75 -5.55 -2.74 -22.30
C ASP A 75 -4.51 -2.82 -21.17
N GLN A 76 -3.25 -2.48 -21.45
CA GLN A 76 -2.18 -2.40 -20.43
C GLN A 76 -2.48 -1.36 -19.34
N LEU A 77 -2.99 -0.18 -19.73
CA LEU A 77 -3.37 0.86 -18.77
C LEU A 77 -4.55 0.44 -17.89
N ASP A 78 -5.52 -0.29 -18.45
CA ASP A 78 -6.66 -0.79 -17.68
C ASP A 78 -6.24 -1.92 -16.71
N GLU A 79 -5.33 -2.79 -17.13
CA GLU A 79 -4.74 -3.81 -16.23
C GLU A 79 -3.95 -3.17 -15.07
N LEU A 80 -3.14 -2.14 -15.35
CA LEU A 80 -2.43 -1.40 -14.31
C LEU A 80 -3.37 -0.69 -13.33
N LYS A 81 -4.52 -0.18 -13.80
CA LYS A 81 -5.54 0.43 -12.93
C LYS A 81 -6.17 -0.60 -11.99
N GLU A 82 -6.48 -1.79 -12.49
CA GLU A 82 -7.07 -2.86 -11.68
C GLU A 82 -6.10 -3.28 -10.56
N GLN A 83 -4.81 -3.47 -10.91
CA GLN A 83 -3.77 -3.79 -9.93
C GLN A 83 -3.61 -2.69 -8.87
N LEU A 84 -3.68 -1.43 -9.28
CA LEU A 84 -3.58 -0.29 -8.36
C LEU A 84 -4.81 -0.18 -7.43
N GLU A 85 -6.01 -0.53 -7.89
CA GLU A 85 -7.19 -0.60 -7.03
C GLU A 85 -7.07 -1.74 -6.01
N GLU A 86 -6.60 -2.92 -6.45
CA GLU A 86 -6.36 -4.06 -5.56
C GLU A 86 -5.31 -3.72 -4.50
N LEU A 87 -4.20 -3.10 -4.91
CA LEU A 87 -3.12 -2.70 -4.02
C LEU A 87 -3.61 -1.72 -2.94
N ARG A 88 -4.43 -0.72 -3.32
CA ARG A 88 -5.02 0.22 -2.35
C ARG A 88 -5.94 -0.46 -1.35
N SER A 89 -6.71 -1.45 -1.79
CA SER A 89 -7.54 -2.26 -0.89
C SER A 89 -6.65 -3.04 0.10
N GLN A 90 -5.54 -3.62 -0.36
CA GLN A 90 -4.57 -4.29 0.51
C GLN A 90 -3.91 -3.31 1.50
N GLU A 91 -3.51 -2.12 1.03
CA GLU A 91 -2.93 -1.08 1.89
C GLU A 91 -3.88 -0.69 3.01
N GLN A 92 -5.16 -0.44 2.69
CA GLN A 92 -6.18 -0.14 3.68
C GLN A 92 -6.32 -1.25 4.73
N GLN A 93 -6.28 -2.53 4.31
CA GLN A 93 -6.36 -3.66 5.25
C GLN A 93 -5.15 -3.70 6.18
N VAL A 94 -3.95 -3.40 5.69
CA VAL A 94 -2.75 -3.34 6.54
C VAL A 94 -2.82 -2.17 7.51
N GLU A 95 -3.27 -0.99 7.08
CA GLU A 95 -3.47 0.16 7.96
C GLU A 95 -4.52 -0.13 9.05
N GLU A 96 -5.61 -0.81 8.70
CA GLU A 96 -6.64 -1.22 9.67
C GLU A 96 -6.09 -2.21 10.70
N MET A 97 -5.24 -3.17 10.28
CA MET A 97 -4.59 -4.09 11.22
C MET A 97 -3.63 -3.36 12.16
N LEU A 98 -2.87 -2.38 11.67
CA LEU A 98 -1.99 -1.55 12.51
C LEU A 98 -2.78 -0.74 13.54
N GLN A 99 -3.92 -0.18 13.15
CA GLN A 99 -4.81 0.56 14.06
C GLN A 99 -5.49 -0.33 15.10
N GLN A 100 -5.68 -1.61 14.80
CA GLN A 100 -6.22 -2.58 15.74
C GLN A 100 -5.19 -3.04 16.79
N LEU A 101 -3.90 -2.82 16.56
CA LEU A 101 -2.89 -3.10 17.57
C LEU A 101 -2.99 -2.11 18.74
N PRO A 102 -2.73 -2.56 19.98
CA PRO A 102 -2.66 -1.66 21.11
C PRO A 102 -1.59 -0.58 20.90
N PRO A 103 -1.69 0.56 21.60
CA PRO A 103 -0.69 1.62 21.52
C PRO A 103 0.69 1.07 21.87
N GLU A 104 1.72 1.64 21.24
CA GLU A 104 3.11 1.13 21.30
C GLU A 104 3.57 0.81 22.73
N ASP A 105 3.28 1.69 23.68
CA ASP A 105 3.64 1.55 25.11
C ASP A 105 3.00 0.34 25.82
N SER A 106 1.96 -0.26 25.23
CA SER A 106 1.18 -1.38 25.79
C SER A 106 1.28 -2.65 24.96
N ARG A 107 2.10 -2.66 23.90
CA ARG A 107 2.31 -3.84 23.05
C ARG A 107 3.12 -4.90 23.79
N THR A 108 2.72 -6.16 23.64
CA THR A 108 3.60 -7.29 23.96
C THR A 108 4.74 -7.36 22.94
N PRO A 109 5.86 -8.06 23.24
CA PRO A 109 6.93 -8.25 22.26
C PRO A 109 6.47 -8.88 20.94
N GLU A 110 5.46 -9.75 20.99
CA GLU A 110 4.88 -10.39 19.81
C GLU A 110 4.06 -9.39 18.99
N GLN A 111 3.26 -8.53 19.65
CA GLN A 111 2.52 -7.45 18.99
C GLN A 111 3.45 -6.37 18.44
N GLN A 112 4.60 -6.14 19.07
CA GLN A 112 5.61 -5.21 18.57
C GLN A 112 6.23 -5.72 17.28
N LYS A 113 6.60 -7.00 17.24
CA LYS A 113 7.06 -7.65 16.01
C LYS A 113 5.97 -7.66 14.92
N GLN A 114 4.72 -7.88 15.29
CA GLN A 114 3.60 -7.84 14.35
C GLN A 114 3.42 -6.43 13.76
N ALA A 115 3.54 -5.38 14.58
CA ALA A 115 3.50 -3.99 14.11
C ALA A 115 4.63 -3.71 13.11
N GLU A 116 5.87 -4.12 13.43
CA GLU A 116 7.01 -3.98 12.52
C GLU A 116 6.75 -4.66 11.17
N GLN A 117 6.21 -5.90 11.19
CA GLN A 117 5.88 -6.62 9.96
C GLN A 117 4.78 -5.93 9.13
N LEU A 118 3.77 -5.37 9.78
CA LEU A 118 2.72 -4.61 9.10
C LEU A 118 3.25 -3.31 8.51
N GLU A 119 4.13 -2.61 9.22
CA GLU A 119 4.79 -1.40 8.74
C GLU A 119 5.71 -1.71 7.54
N ASP A 120 6.42 -2.83 7.55
CA ASP A 120 7.25 -3.29 6.43
C ASP A 120 6.39 -3.63 5.20
N MET A 121 5.23 -4.29 5.39
CA MET A 121 4.30 -4.55 4.29
C MET A 121 3.74 -3.26 3.69
N LEU A 122 3.42 -2.27 4.52
CA LEU A 122 2.97 -0.96 4.05
C LEU A 122 4.01 -0.23 3.21
N GLU A 123 5.29 -0.30 3.59
CA GLU A 123 6.39 0.27 2.81
C GLU A 123 6.56 -0.42 1.46
N ARG A 124 6.39 -1.75 1.43
CA ARG A 124 6.43 -2.51 0.16
C ARG A 124 5.25 -2.20 -0.75
N LEU A 125 4.05 -2.05 -0.19
CA LEU A 125 2.87 -1.62 -0.94
C LEU A 125 3.04 -0.20 -1.50
N ASP A 126 3.64 0.72 -0.74
CA ASP A 126 3.98 2.07 -1.23
C ASP A 126 4.92 2.02 -2.45
N GLN A 127 5.96 1.18 -2.38
CA GLN A 127 6.92 1.01 -3.48
C GLN A 127 6.25 0.48 -4.75
N ILE A 128 5.42 -0.56 -4.63
CA ILE A 128 4.67 -1.11 -5.76
C ILE A 128 3.67 -0.07 -6.30
N GLU A 129 3.00 0.73 -5.46
CA GLU A 129 2.12 1.81 -5.94
C GLU A 129 2.89 2.86 -6.73
N GLU A 130 4.09 3.26 -6.27
CA GLU A 130 4.96 4.19 -6.99
C GLU A 130 5.34 3.63 -8.36
N GLU A 131 5.82 2.39 -8.43
CA GLU A 131 6.24 1.74 -9.67
C GLU A 131 5.08 1.59 -10.67
N LEU A 132 3.90 1.17 -10.21
CA LEU A 132 2.70 1.09 -11.06
C LEU A 132 2.32 2.46 -11.62
N LEU A 133 2.32 3.49 -10.78
CA LEU A 133 1.98 4.85 -11.22
C LEU A 133 3.04 5.46 -12.16
N GLU A 134 4.32 5.12 -11.99
CA GLU A 134 5.38 5.51 -12.92
C GLU A 134 5.17 4.84 -14.28
N LYS A 135 4.94 3.52 -14.31
CA LYS A 135 4.61 2.75 -15.52
C LYS A 135 3.37 3.30 -16.23
N MET A 136 2.30 3.61 -15.48
CA MET A 136 1.10 4.25 -16.03
C MET A 136 1.42 5.62 -16.65
N ASN A 137 2.26 6.44 -16.01
CA ASN A 137 2.66 7.74 -16.53
C ASN A 137 3.60 7.65 -17.75
N GLU A 138 4.39 6.58 -17.87
CA GLU A 138 5.19 6.28 -19.06
C GLU A 138 4.32 5.85 -20.25
N LEU A 139 3.38 4.93 -20.04
CA LEU A 139 2.41 4.49 -21.05
C LEU A 139 1.55 5.65 -21.56
N MET A 140 1.08 6.52 -20.66
CA MET A 140 0.38 7.76 -21.03
C MET A 140 1.29 8.85 -21.61
N GLY A 141 2.62 8.68 -21.50
CA GLY A 141 3.64 9.65 -21.90
C GLY A 141 4.22 9.42 -23.29
N GLN A 142 4.03 8.24 -23.88
CA GLN A 142 4.58 7.90 -25.21
C GLN A 142 3.91 8.63 -26.38
N ASP A 143 2.81 9.37 -26.18
CA ASP A 143 2.14 10.16 -27.23
C ASP A 143 2.59 11.64 -27.33
N GLY A 144 3.63 12.04 -26.59
CA GLY A 144 4.05 13.43 -26.51
C GLY A 144 5.54 13.61 -26.68
N ASN A 145 6.02 13.48 -27.92
CA ASN A 145 7.26 14.11 -28.36
C ASN A 145 7.30 15.54 -27.78
N GLU A 146 8.28 15.84 -26.93
CA GLU A 146 8.54 17.17 -26.39
C GLU A 146 9.01 18.11 -27.51
N GLU A 147 8.13 18.45 -28.45
CA GLU A 147 8.26 19.71 -29.16
C GLU A 147 7.81 20.82 -28.22
N SER A 148 8.77 21.23 -27.40
CA SER A 148 8.85 22.57 -26.83
C SER A 148 8.65 23.59 -27.97
N SER A 149 7.41 24.02 -28.15
CA SER A 149 7.10 25.26 -28.85
C SER A 149 6.51 26.20 -27.81
N GLU A 150 7.36 27.12 -27.37
CA GLU A 150 6.95 28.41 -26.83
C GLU A 150 5.84 28.98 -27.70
N SER A 151 4.63 28.99 -27.17
CA SER A 151 3.54 29.82 -27.66
C SER A 151 2.74 30.24 -26.44
N GLU A 152 3.16 31.38 -25.90
CA GLU A 152 2.33 32.20 -25.04
C GLU A 152 0.97 32.43 -25.70
N ASP A 153 -0.05 32.56 -24.84
CA ASP A 153 -1.26 33.33 -25.09
C ASP A 153 -2.35 32.63 -25.93
N ASN A 154 -3.23 31.86 -25.27
CA ASN A 154 -4.67 32.15 -25.34
C ASN A 154 -5.45 31.44 -24.23
N ALA A 155 -6.14 32.23 -23.42
CA ALA A 155 -7.18 31.74 -22.54
C ALA A 155 -8.38 31.25 -23.36
N GLN A 156 -8.71 29.97 -23.25
CA GLN A 156 -10.08 29.50 -23.46
C GLN A 156 -10.29 28.23 -22.65
N GLU A 157 -11.07 28.37 -21.58
CA GLU A 157 -11.76 27.29 -20.88
C GLU A 157 -12.48 26.41 -21.91
N ALA A 158 -11.85 25.32 -22.33
CA ALA A 158 -12.57 24.14 -22.77
C ALA A 158 -12.82 23.31 -21.53
N GLN A 159 -13.93 23.62 -20.86
CA GLN A 159 -14.58 22.76 -19.90
C GLN A 159 -15.04 21.52 -20.68
N ILE A 160 -14.13 20.55 -20.83
CA ILE A 160 -14.47 19.22 -21.33
C ILE A 160 -14.99 18.47 -20.11
N ASP A 161 -16.30 18.56 -19.90
CA ASP A 161 -17.09 17.53 -19.22
C ASP A 161 -16.99 16.25 -20.06
N SER A 162 -15.90 15.51 -19.91
CA SER A 162 -15.84 14.10 -20.27
C SER A 162 -15.82 13.32 -18.97
N ALA A 163 -17.02 12.98 -18.51
CA ALA A 163 -17.29 11.95 -17.52
C ALA A 163 -17.01 10.57 -18.13
N ASP A 164 -15.74 10.36 -18.49
CA ASP A 164 -15.16 9.05 -18.75
C ASP A 164 -14.06 8.90 -17.70
N GLU A 165 -14.38 8.16 -16.63
CA GLU A 165 -13.63 8.09 -15.36
C GLU A 165 -12.31 7.31 -15.52
N GLY A 166 -11.48 7.70 -16.47
CA GLY A 166 -10.12 7.19 -16.65
C GLY A 166 -9.11 8.05 -15.90
N MET A 167 -8.16 7.41 -15.21
CA MET A 167 -7.03 8.10 -14.59
C MET A 167 -6.23 8.89 -15.64
N THR A 168 -6.18 10.22 -15.51
CA THR A 168 -5.42 11.09 -16.41
C THR A 168 -3.93 11.17 -16.02
N ARG A 169 -3.07 11.58 -16.97
CA ARG A 169 -1.62 11.78 -16.72
C ARG A 169 -1.33 12.77 -15.58
N GLU A 170 -2.10 13.84 -15.48
CA GLU A 170 -1.96 14.80 -14.37
C GLU A 170 -2.36 14.17 -13.03
N GLU A 171 -3.39 13.33 -13.02
CA GLU A 171 -3.82 12.62 -11.82
C GLU A 171 -2.79 11.57 -11.39
N ALA A 172 -2.23 10.80 -12.31
CA ALA A 172 -1.14 9.86 -12.02
C ALA A 172 0.06 10.58 -11.38
N LYS A 173 0.48 11.73 -11.92
CA LYS A 173 1.54 12.57 -11.32
C LYS A 173 1.20 13.08 -9.92
N ARG A 174 -0.05 13.49 -9.70
CA ARG A 174 -0.52 13.93 -8.36
C ARG A 174 -0.54 12.77 -7.37
N LEU A 175 -0.91 11.57 -7.82
CA LEU A 175 -0.89 10.36 -7.01
C LEU A 175 0.54 9.97 -6.67
N LEU A 176 1.47 9.95 -7.63
CA LEU A 176 2.90 9.70 -7.39
C LEU A 176 3.47 10.63 -6.31
N GLN A 177 3.16 11.93 -6.42
CA GLN A 177 3.60 12.88 -5.43
C GLN A 177 3.03 12.57 -4.04
N ARG A 178 1.77 12.13 -3.96
CA ARG A 178 1.14 11.74 -2.70
C ARG A 178 1.78 10.51 -2.08
N VAL A 179 2.11 9.48 -2.88
CA VAL A 179 2.81 8.27 -2.41
C VAL A 179 4.17 8.67 -1.83
N ARG A 180 4.96 9.46 -2.55
CA ARG A 180 6.26 9.97 -2.07
C ARG A 180 6.15 10.78 -0.79
N ASP A 181 5.14 11.65 -0.70
CA ASP A 181 4.90 12.46 0.49
C ASP A 181 4.52 11.56 1.68
N ARG A 182 3.73 10.49 1.45
CA ARG A 182 3.34 9.50 2.46
C ARG A 182 4.53 8.68 2.95
N GLU A 183 5.36 8.15 2.05
CA GLU A 183 6.60 7.45 2.41
C GLU A 183 7.53 8.34 3.22
N LYS A 184 7.70 9.60 2.79
CA LYS A 184 8.52 10.58 3.51
C LYS A 184 7.98 10.81 4.92
N ALA A 185 6.67 10.99 5.06
CA ALA A 185 6.04 11.16 6.37
C ALA A 185 6.25 9.93 7.28
N ARG A 186 6.13 8.70 6.73
CA ARG A 186 6.38 7.46 7.46
C ARG A 186 7.85 7.36 7.91
N ARG A 187 8.80 7.71 7.04
CA ARG A 187 10.24 7.76 7.37
C ARG A 187 10.54 8.76 8.49
N GLU A 188 10.01 9.99 8.37
CA GLU A 188 10.18 11.03 9.40
C GLU A 188 9.58 10.60 10.75
N ALA A 189 8.43 9.93 10.75
CA ALA A 189 7.80 9.40 11.95
C ALA A 189 8.67 8.33 12.64
N ARG A 190 9.30 7.42 11.87
CA ARG A 190 10.23 6.42 12.40
C ARG A 190 11.49 7.06 12.98
N GLU A 191 12.04 8.07 12.32
CA GLU A 191 13.19 8.82 12.83
C GLU A 191 12.86 9.58 14.13
N GLU A 192 11.67 10.18 14.23
CA GLU A 192 11.21 10.84 15.46
C GLU A 192 11.01 9.83 16.59
N ALA A 193 10.42 8.67 16.31
CA ALA A 193 10.25 7.57 17.28
C ALA A 193 11.62 7.07 17.78
N ALA A 194 12.57 6.83 16.88
CA ALA A 194 13.93 6.43 17.23
C ALA A 194 14.68 7.50 18.03
N SER A 195 14.44 8.79 17.74
CA SER A 195 15.07 9.91 18.44
C SER A 195 14.51 10.13 19.86
N ARG A 196 13.29 9.68 20.17
CA ARG A 196 12.70 9.82 21.51
C ARG A 196 13.31 8.86 22.55
N GLY A 197 14.01 7.81 22.10
CA GLY A 197 14.65 6.81 22.96
C GLY A 197 13.63 6.00 23.77
N PRO A 198 13.99 4.81 24.27
CA PRO A 198 13.10 4.08 25.17
C PRO A 198 12.81 4.98 26.37
N ALA A 199 11.53 5.22 26.65
CA ALA A 199 11.11 5.89 27.87
C ALA A 199 11.83 5.22 29.03
N SER A 200 12.82 5.91 29.60
CA SER A 200 13.50 5.46 30.80
C SER A 200 12.41 5.37 31.85
N THR A 201 11.90 4.16 32.08
CA THR A 201 11.05 3.87 33.22
C THR A 201 11.93 4.10 34.43
N GLY A 202 11.95 5.35 34.91
CA GLY A 202 12.54 5.78 36.16
C GLY A 202 11.89 4.99 37.27
N LYS A 203 12.46 3.83 37.55
CA LYS A 203 12.06 2.93 38.62
C LYS A 203 12.78 3.40 39.88
N ASP A 204 12.33 4.54 40.40
CA ASP A 204 12.68 5.03 41.74
C ASP A 204 11.51 4.75 42.68
N TRP A 205 11.32 3.48 43.10
CA TRP A 205 10.65 3.08 44.35
C TRP A 205 11.17 1.72 44.81
#